data_AF-A0A1G8UUW9-F1
#
_entry.id   AF-A0A1G8UUW9-F1
#
_cell.length_a   1.000
_cell.length_b   1.000
_cell.length_c   1.000
_cell.angle_alpha   90.00
_cell.angle_beta   90.00
_cell.angle_gamma   90.00
#
_symmetry.space_group_name_H-M   'P 1'
#
loop_
_entity.id
_entity.type
_entity.pdbx_description
1 polymer ?
#
loop_
_entity_poly.entity_id
_entity_poly.type
_entity_poly.pdbx_seq_one_letter_code
_entity_poly.pdbx_strand_id
1 'polypeptide(L)' 'TLRHAGRLRHLGIGRAHKHKRIIVLVREADVTAVEHGTGEILAEFTIDPTRGYQPKKQNTPGPKTGGVNDVPTHP' A
#
# COMPACT_ATOMS: atom_id res chain seq x y z
N THR A 1 2.07 1.45 12.10
CA THR A 1 2.50 0.14 12.61
C THR A 1 1.29 -0.61 13.13
N LEU A 2 1.28 -1.93 13.06
CA LEU A 2 0.19 -2.82 13.50
C LEU A 2 0.76 -3.86 14.48
N ARG A 3 0.03 -4.21 15.55
CA ARG A 3 0.39 -5.36 16.40
C ARG A 3 -0.45 -6.57 16.00
N HIS A 4 0.21 -7.65 15.60
CA HIS A 4 -0.44 -8.89 15.16
C HIS A 4 0.30 -10.09 15.78
N ALA A 5 -0.45 -11.06 16.33
CA ALA A 5 0.08 -12.22 17.05
C ALA A 5 1.16 -11.85 18.10
N GLY A 6 0.88 -10.83 18.91
CA GLY A 6 1.79 -10.35 19.96
C GLY A 6 2.99 -9.51 19.48
N ARG A 7 3.26 -9.42 18.17
CA ARG A 7 4.42 -8.71 17.61
C ARG A 7 4.03 -7.41 16.90
N LEU A 8 4.85 -6.37 17.08
CA LEU A 8 4.72 -5.11 16.33
C LEU A 8 5.29 -5.29 14.92
N ARG A 9 4.53 -4.86 13.91
CA ARG A 9 4.84 -4.96 12.49
C ARG A 9 4.71 -3.59 11.82
N HIS A 10 5.65 -3.27 10.94
CA HIS A 10 5.61 -2.05 10.14
C HIS A 10 4.88 -2.30 8.82
N LEU A 11 3.88 -1.49 8.50
CA LEU A 11 3.18 -1.53 7.22
C LEU A 11 3.74 -0.43 6.31
N GLY A 12 3.98 -0.76 5.04
CA GLY A 12 4.49 0.15 4.01
C GLY A 12 3.55 1.29 3.57
N ILE A 13 2.66 1.80 4.43
CA ILE A 13 1.77 2.94 4.13
C ILE A 13 2.39 4.31 4.41
N GLY A 14 3.44 4.37 5.25
CA GLY A 14 3.94 5.56 5.96
C GLY A 14 3.81 6.94 5.30
N ARG A 15 4.93 7.52 4.85
CA ARG A 15 5.09 8.96 4.56
C ARG A 15 4.00 9.56 3.66
N ALA A 16 3.48 8.79 2.71
CA ALA A 16 2.46 9.23 1.76
C ALA A 16 1.10 9.58 2.40
N HIS A 17 0.80 9.05 3.58
CA HIS A 17 -0.48 9.25 4.27
C HIS A 17 -0.31 9.94 5.63
N LYS A 18 0.74 10.76 5.80
CA LYS A 18 0.95 11.57 7.00
C LYS A 18 -0.28 12.46 7.25
N HIS A 19 -0.69 12.60 8.51
CA HIS A 19 -1.86 13.37 8.94
C HIS A 19 -3.23 12.83 8.51
N LYS A 20 -3.29 11.71 7.78
CA LYS A 20 -4.57 11.03 7.51
C LYS A 20 -4.92 10.11 8.67
N ARG A 21 -6.21 10.07 9.04
CA ARG A 21 -6.72 9.06 9.97
C ARG A 21 -6.98 7.78 9.18
N ILE A 22 -6.46 6.66 9.65
CA ILE A 22 -6.52 5.39 8.93
C ILE A 22 -7.19 4.35 9.81
N ILE A 23 -8.19 3.67 9.25
CA ILE A 23 -8.79 2.47 9.80
C ILE A 23 -8.04 1.27 9.22
N VAL A 24 -7.60 0.35 10.08
CA VAL A 24 -6.91 -0.87 9.66
C VAL A 24 -7.82 -2.06 9.94
N LEU A 25 -8.26 -2.72 8.88
CA LEU A 25 -9.05 -3.95 8.93
C LEU A 25 -8.09 -5.14 8.86
N VAL A 26 -8.25 -6.10 9.76
CA VAL A 26 -7.38 -7.28 9.83
C VAL A 26 -8.26 -8.52 9.82
N ARG A 27 -8.00 -9.43 8.87
CA ARG A 27 -8.60 -10.75 8.78
C ARG A 27 -7.47 -11.76 8.66
N GLU A 28 -7.20 -12.48 9.73
CA GLU A 28 -6.06 -13.41 9.80
C GLU A 28 -4.75 -12.71 9.40
N ALA A 29 -4.14 -13.11 8.27
CA ALA A 29 -2.94 -12.51 7.74
C ALA A 29 -3.21 -11.36 6.75
N ASP A 30 -4.45 -11.17 6.29
CA ASP A 30 -4.78 -10.09 5.36
C ASP A 30 -5.12 -8.80 6.10
N VAL A 31 -4.56 -7.69 5.61
CA VAL A 31 -4.72 -6.38 6.21
C VAL A 31 -5.08 -5.36 5.14
N THR A 32 -6.12 -4.57 5.40
CA THR A 32 -6.56 -3.47 4.53
C THR A 32 -6.49 -2.16 5.30
N ALA A 33 -5.83 -1.16 4.72
CA ALA A 33 -5.76 0.19 5.27
C ALA A 33 -6.73 1.10 4.51
N VAL A 34 -7.64 1.74 5.24
CA VAL A 34 -8.71 2.58 4.71
C VAL A 34 -8.63 3.98 5.31
N GLU A 35 -8.82 5.02 4.51
CA GLU A 35 -8.93 6.39 5.02
C GLU A 35 -10.25 6.58 5.77
N HIS A 36 -10.20 7.16 6.96
CA HIS A 36 -11.33 7.21 7.88
C HIS A 36 -12.49 8.10 7.39
N GLY A 37 -12.21 9.25 6.77
CA GLY A 37 -13.22 10.20 6.33
C GLY A 37 -13.84 9.86 4.98
N THR A 38 -13.07 9.30 4.04
CA THR A 38 -13.52 8.99 2.68
C THR A 38 -13.92 7.54 2.48
N GLY A 39 -13.43 6.63 3.32
CA GLY A 39 -13.58 5.18 3.09
C GLY A 39 -12.70 4.64 1.96
N GLU A 40 -11.76 5.42 1.45
CA GLU A 40 -10.86 5.01 0.36
C GLU A 40 -9.85 3.94 0.84
N ILE A 41 -9.71 2.86 0.06
CA ILE A 41 -8.67 1.84 0.30
C ILE A 41 -7.31 2.41 -0.12
N LEU A 42 -6.42 2.60 0.85
CA LEU A 42 -5.09 3.18 0.64
C LEU A 42 -4.02 2.14 0.28
N ALA A 43 -4.19 0.92 0.80
CA ALA A 43 -3.31 -0.21 0.56
C ALA A 43 -3.85 -1.51 1.17
N GLU A 44 -3.40 -2.63 0.62
CA GLU A 44 -3.57 -3.96 1.19
C GLU A 44 -2.21 -4.59 1.51
N PHE A 45 -2.18 -5.51 2.46
CA PHE A 45 -0.98 -6.22 2.91
C PHE A 45 -1.32 -7.67 3.20
N THR A 46 -0.30 -8.54 3.12
CA THR A 46 -0.32 -9.86 3.71
C THR A 46 0.78 -9.91 4.76
N ILE A 47 0.44 -10.34 5.98
CA ILE A 47 1.39 -10.47 7.08
C ILE A 47 2.27 -11.71 6.83
N ASP A 48 3.54 -11.48 6.51
CA ASP A 48 4.57 -12.51 6.59
C ASP A 48 5.12 -12.56 8.04
N PRO A 49 4.89 -13.64 8.80
CA PRO A 49 5.32 -13.73 10.19
C PRO A 49 6.85 -13.69 10.37
N THR A 50 7.62 -13.94 9.30
CA THR A 50 9.09 -13.88 9.31
C THR A 50 9.64 -12.46 9.15
N ARG A 51 8.81 -11.49 8.72
CA ARG A 51 9.26 -10.12 8.41
C ARG A 51 8.71 -9.07 9.38
N GLY A 52 9.58 -8.20 9.89
CA GLY A 52 9.17 -7.04 10.68
C GLY A 52 8.45 -5.97 9.85
N TYR A 53 8.81 -5.85 8.57
CA TYR A 53 8.23 -4.93 7.59
C TYR A 53 7.36 -5.67 6.58
N GLN A 54 6.16 -5.14 6.33
CA GLN A 54 5.16 -5.69 5.43
C GLN A 54 4.95 -4.72 4.26
N PRO A 55 5.42 -5.06 3.05
CA PRO A 55 5.21 -4.23 1.88
C PRO A 55 3.74 -4.23 1.45
N LYS A 56 3.29 -3.17 0.79
CA LYS A 56 1.98 -3.13 0.14
C LYS A 56 1.90 -4.28 -0.87
N LYS A 57 0.75 -4.95 -0.97
CA LYS A 57 0.44 -5.81 -2.11
C LYS A 57 0.64 -4.98 -3.38
N GLN A 58 1.42 -5.50 -4.33
CA GLN A 58 1.52 -4.89 -5.64
C GLN A 58 0.21 -5.17 -6.37
N ASN A 59 -0.69 -4.19 -6.38
CA ASN A 59 -1.74 -4.16 -7.40
C ASN A 59 -1.04 -3.78 -8.70
N THR A 60 -0.59 -4.79 -9.44
CA THR A 60 -0.12 -4.60 -10.81
C THR A 60 -1.35 -4.68 -11.72
N PRO A 61 -1.96 -3.58 -12.18
CA PRO A 61 -2.25 -3.52 -13.60
C PRO A 61 -0.87 -3.50 -14.30
N GLY A 62 -0.73 -4.20 -15.42
CA GLY A 62 0.52 -4.39 -16.16
C GLY A 62 1.35 -3.12 -16.41
N PRO A 63 2.55 -3.27 -16.99
CA PRO A 63 3.57 -2.23 -17.01
C PRO A 63 2.99 -0.91 -17.52
N LYS A 64 3.24 0.18 -16.77
CA LYS A 64 3.07 1.54 -17.28
C LYS A 64 4.17 1.79 -18.32
N THR A 65 4.05 1.18 -19.49
CA THR A 65 4.65 1.71 -20.71
C THR A 65 3.85 2.97 -21.02
N GLY A 66 4.30 4.11 -20.48
CA GLY A 66 3.92 5.39 -21.06
C GLY A 66 4.32 5.32 -22.53
N GLY A 67 3.34 5.40 -23.42
CA GLY A 67 3.62 5.53 -24.85
C GLY A 67 4.43 6.79 -25.06
N VAL A 68 5.73 6.62 -25.27
CA VAL A 68 6.55 7.66 -25.90
C VAL A 68 6.11 7.70 -27.36
N ASN A 69 5.19 8.61 -27.68
CA ASN A 69 5.00 9.00 -29.07
C ASN A 69 6.10 10.02 -29.35
N ASP A 70 7.28 9.52 -29.75
CA ASP A 70 8.30 10.35 -30.35
C ASP A 70 7.77 10.84 -31.70
N VAL A 71 7.01 11.94 -31.69
CA VAL A 71 6.76 12.73 -32.89
C VAL A 71 8.05 13.48 -33.17
N PRO A 72 8.75 13.25 -34.30
CA PRO A 72 9.91 14.05 -34.64
C PRO A 72 9.43 15.47 -34.90
N THR A 73 9.61 16.34 -33.90
CA THR A 73 9.54 17.77 -34.09
C THR A 73 10.95 18.29 -34.03
N HIS A 74 11.63 18.36 -35.18
CA HIS A 74 12.41 19.54 -35.53
C HIS A 74 12.73 19.61 -37.04
N PRO A 75 12.76 20.84 -37.58
CA PRO A 75 12.77 21.16 -39.02
C PRO A 75 14.08 20.79 -39.74
#